data_AF-A0AAV7TSK3-F1
#
_entry.id   AF-A0AAV7TSK3-F1
#
_cell.length_a   1.000
_cell.length_b   1.000
_cell.length_c   1.000
_cell.angle_alpha   90.00
_cell.angle_beta   90.00
_cell.angle_gamma   90.00
#
_symmetry.space_group_name_H-M   'P 1'
#
loop_
_entity.id
_entity.type
_entity.pdbx_description
1 polymer ?
#
loop_
_entity_poly.entity_id
_entity_poly.type
_entity_poly.pdbx_seq_one_letter_code
_entity_poly.pdbx_strand_id
1 'polypeptide(L)'
;MEEGAQEELVLALREVVSNSNWQFVGEKESFRSHCTKLYSQDGEHIVLVHTRDDKFYAMDSACPHEGGPLELGDIEEMGNGRFALICPWHDFDFFLDDGSSSSGLQNQVYDVKECDGNVYVKMQSSLSRIPIKETEVRLCDTNLSIEHSQYSDSENSLSFWAAKILCTPDPEEKAKLTHQIQELWNTEQITEIGQTEPPPQPSRKTNLRIVEPGKIKRGKGGTLASRIALLHSLANIEQWAIDLSWDIIVRFAAAQQPNGVQLPREFFSDFVKVAGDEAKHYKMLQKRLIELGSDFGTLPVHNGLWQSAADTSHNLLARLAIVHMVHEARGLDVHPQTLRRFAAQGDDESVKVLEVIYGDEITHVAAGLKWFTYICSKEERDCLSTFHELVPLYFKGYLKPPFNTEGRKTAGMTEEWYLPLVKPAQ
;
A
#
# COMPACT_ATOMS: atom_id res chain seq x y z
N MET A 1 13.13 61.03 8.51
CA MET A 1 11.88 60.25 8.53
C MET A 1 11.77 59.30 7.33
N GLU A 2 12.84 59.05 6.56
CA GLU A 2 12.75 58.18 5.36
C GLU A 2 13.41 56.80 5.54
N GLU A 3 14.34 56.61 6.48
CA GLU A 3 14.98 55.29 6.69
C GLU A 3 14.07 54.29 7.42
N GLY A 4 13.23 54.74 8.37
CA GLY A 4 12.32 53.84 9.10
C GLY A 4 11.14 53.32 8.26
N ALA A 5 10.68 54.09 7.26
CA ALA A 5 9.60 53.68 6.37
C ALA A 5 10.04 52.63 5.34
N GLN A 6 11.33 52.59 5.01
CA GLN A 6 11.89 51.64 4.04
C GLN A 6 12.20 50.29 4.71
N GLU A 7 12.58 50.28 5.98
CA GLU A 7 12.69 49.04 6.77
C GLU A 7 11.33 48.41 7.10
N GLU A 8 10.30 49.20 7.42
CA GLU A 8 8.93 48.70 7.59
C GLU A 8 8.34 48.13 6.29
N LEU A 9 8.63 48.73 5.13
CA LEU A 9 8.17 48.20 3.84
C LEU A 9 8.88 46.89 3.48
N VAL A 10 10.17 46.75 3.81
CA VAL A 10 10.95 45.52 3.58
C VAL A 10 10.57 44.43 4.58
N LEU A 11 10.20 44.77 5.82
CA LEU A 11 9.66 43.82 6.81
C LEU A 11 8.24 43.38 6.45
N ALA A 12 7.38 44.28 5.98
CA ALA A 12 6.05 43.95 5.47
C ALA A 12 6.11 43.12 4.17
N LEU A 13 7.07 43.40 3.28
CA LEU A 13 7.31 42.58 2.09
C LEU A 13 7.91 41.20 2.45
N ARG A 14 8.73 41.10 3.50
CA ARG A 14 9.20 39.82 4.03
C ARG A 14 8.08 39.03 4.72
N GLU A 15 7.13 39.70 5.38
CA GLU A 15 5.93 39.07 5.97
C GLU A 15 4.89 38.63 4.93
N VAL A 16 4.81 39.33 3.78
CA VAL A 16 3.96 38.91 2.65
C VAL A 16 4.62 37.77 1.86
N VAL A 17 5.96 37.78 1.71
CA VAL A 17 6.71 36.67 1.11
C VAL A 17 6.72 35.44 2.02
N SER A 18 6.63 35.61 3.34
CA SER A 18 6.42 34.51 4.30
C SER A 18 4.97 34.00 4.39
N ASN A 19 4.03 34.61 3.65
CA ASN A 19 2.63 34.15 3.52
C ASN A 19 2.27 33.67 2.10
N SER A 20 3.20 33.72 1.16
CA SER A 20 3.01 33.14 -0.16
C SER A 20 3.54 31.71 -0.18
N ASN A 21 2.64 30.72 -0.04
CA ASN A 21 2.88 29.31 -0.36
C ASN A 21 3.23 29.10 -1.86
N TRP A 22 3.83 30.06 -2.56
CA TRP A 22 4.11 30.02 -4.00
C TRP A 22 5.53 29.54 -4.25
N GLN A 23 5.67 28.32 -4.76
CA GLN A 23 6.93 27.68 -5.09
C GLN A 23 7.32 28.00 -6.54
N PHE A 24 8.52 28.52 -6.75
CA PHE A 24 9.07 28.66 -8.10
C PHE A 24 9.43 27.29 -8.67
N VAL A 25 8.90 26.93 -9.84
CA VAL A 25 9.11 25.61 -10.44
C VAL A 25 9.96 25.66 -11.71
N GLY A 26 10.13 26.83 -12.33
CA GLY A 26 11.01 27.04 -13.47
C GLY A 26 10.57 28.18 -14.40
N GLU A 27 11.44 28.54 -15.32
CA GLU A 27 11.12 29.45 -16.43
C GLU A 27 10.18 28.75 -17.42
N LYS A 28 9.20 29.49 -17.95
CA LYS A 28 8.19 28.97 -18.90
C LYS A 28 8.82 28.27 -20.10
N GLU A 29 9.84 28.86 -20.68
CA GLU A 29 10.55 28.32 -21.86
C GLU A 29 11.28 27.00 -21.58
N SER A 30 11.50 26.66 -20.30
CA SER A 30 12.16 25.43 -19.88
C SER A 30 11.21 24.21 -19.80
N PHE A 31 9.90 24.41 -19.94
CA PHE A 31 8.90 23.34 -19.96
C PHE A 31 8.54 22.98 -21.41
N ARG A 32 9.29 22.04 -21.99
CA ARG A 32 9.09 21.56 -23.38
C ARG A 32 8.14 20.36 -23.49
N SER A 33 7.84 19.72 -22.37
CA SER A 33 6.95 18.56 -22.28
C SER A 33 5.58 19.01 -21.79
N HIS A 34 4.52 18.42 -22.35
CA HIS A 34 3.13 18.69 -21.95
C HIS A 34 2.85 18.32 -20.49
N CYS A 35 3.58 17.35 -19.93
CA CYS A 35 3.53 17.00 -18.51
C CYS A 35 4.95 16.96 -17.94
N THR A 36 5.14 17.57 -16.78
CA THR A 36 6.42 17.58 -16.05
C THR A 36 6.17 17.24 -14.59
N LYS A 37 6.80 16.17 -14.11
CA LYS A 37 6.74 15.80 -12.69
C LYS A 37 7.58 16.76 -11.84
N LEU A 38 7.03 17.20 -10.71
CA LEU A 38 7.70 17.96 -9.69
C LEU A 38 7.66 17.19 -8.37
N TYR A 39 8.84 16.94 -7.82
CA TYR A 39 9.05 16.22 -6.57
C TYR A 39 8.90 17.17 -5.40
N SER A 40 7.85 16.97 -4.60
CA SER A 40 7.67 17.63 -3.30
C SER A 40 8.48 16.95 -2.19
N GLN A 41 8.97 17.73 -1.21
CA GLN A 41 9.70 17.23 -0.04
C GLN A 41 8.87 16.33 0.88
N ASP A 42 7.55 16.51 0.92
CA ASP A 42 6.62 15.69 1.73
C ASP A 42 6.23 14.37 1.05
N GLY A 43 6.71 14.11 -0.17
CA GLY A 43 6.35 12.93 -0.96
C GLY A 43 5.07 13.07 -1.78
N GLU A 44 4.30 14.14 -1.63
CA GLU A 44 3.12 14.46 -2.46
C GLU A 44 3.57 15.14 -3.76
N HIS A 45 4.12 14.34 -4.67
CA HIS A 45 4.61 14.84 -5.94
C HIS A 45 3.46 15.30 -6.84
N ILE A 46 3.68 16.39 -7.58
CA ILE A 46 2.68 16.96 -8.49
C ILE A 46 3.11 16.81 -9.95
N VAL A 47 2.13 16.85 -10.85
CA VAL A 47 2.36 16.99 -12.29
C VAL A 47 2.00 18.41 -12.69
N LEU A 48 2.95 19.12 -13.29
CA LEU A 48 2.72 20.37 -13.98
C LEU A 48 2.35 20.06 -15.44
N VAL A 49 1.19 20.53 -15.87
CA VAL A 49 0.62 20.31 -17.20
C VAL A 49 0.69 21.60 -17.99
N HIS A 50 1.31 21.57 -19.17
CA HIS A 50 1.37 22.68 -20.12
C HIS A 50 0.49 22.36 -21.33
N THR A 51 -0.60 23.11 -21.48
CA THR A 51 -1.57 22.91 -22.55
C THR A 51 -1.19 23.68 -23.82
N ARG A 52 -1.79 23.29 -24.95
CA ARG A 52 -1.50 23.90 -26.26
C ARG A 52 -1.93 25.36 -26.37
N ASP A 53 -2.83 25.83 -25.51
CA ASP A 53 -3.22 27.24 -25.38
C ASP A 53 -2.27 28.02 -24.44
N ASP A 54 -1.08 27.47 -24.17
CA ASP A 54 0.01 28.08 -23.42
C ASP A 54 -0.33 28.41 -21.97
N LYS A 55 -1.17 27.57 -21.35
CA LYS A 55 -1.53 27.65 -19.93
C LYS A 55 -0.91 26.52 -19.13
N PHE A 56 -0.69 26.79 -17.85
CA PHE A 56 -0.19 25.81 -16.89
C PHE A 56 -1.26 25.44 -15.88
N TYR A 57 -1.33 24.15 -15.59
CA TYR A 57 -2.15 23.57 -14.54
C TYR A 57 -1.27 22.66 -13.68
N ALA A 58 -1.66 22.44 -12.43
CA ALA A 58 -0.95 21.54 -11.53
C ALA A 58 -1.95 20.67 -10.78
N MET A 59 -1.66 19.38 -10.68
CA MET A 59 -2.43 18.42 -9.89
C MET A 59 -1.53 17.35 -9.29
N ASP A 60 -2.05 16.47 -8.43
CA ASP A 60 -1.27 15.34 -7.93
C ASP A 60 -0.73 14.52 -9.10
N SER A 61 0.53 14.13 -9.03
CA SER A 61 1.12 13.24 -10.05
C SER A 61 0.58 11.81 -9.93
N ALA A 62 -0.03 11.44 -8.81
CA ALA A 62 -0.62 10.13 -8.59
C ALA A 62 -2.14 10.18 -8.82
N CYS A 63 -2.65 9.36 -9.73
CA CYS A 63 -4.07 9.26 -10.02
C CYS A 63 -4.84 8.80 -8.77
N PRO A 64 -5.93 9.49 -8.39
CA PRO A 64 -6.70 9.19 -7.18
C PRO A 64 -7.42 7.83 -7.21
N HIS A 65 -7.44 7.11 -8.34
CA HIS A 65 -7.92 5.73 -8.41
C HIS A 65 -6.94 4.78 -7.71
N GLU A 66 -5.82 4.46 -8.36
CA GLU A 66 -4.85 3.46 -7.90
C GLU A 66 -3.40 4.00 -7.85
N GLY A 67 -3.17 5.31 -7.99
CA GLY A 67 -1.83 5.92 -7.89
C GLY A 67 -1.08 6.02 -9.22
N GLY A 68 -1.78 5.96 -10.36
CA GLY A 68 -1.17 6.02 -11.69
C GLY A 68 -0.40 7.31 -11.96
N PRO A 69 0.76 7.25 -12.65
CA PRO A 69 1.63 8.40 -12.90
C PRO A 69 1.00 9.28 -13.97
N LEU A 70 0.29 10.31 -13.54
CA LEU A 70 -0.40 11.25 -14.40
C LEU A 70 0.58 12.06 -15.27
N GLU A 71 1.85 12.15 -14.88
CA GLU A 71 2.90 12.70 -15.75
C GLU A 71 3.13 11.92 -17.05
N LEU A 72 2.63 10.67 -17.13
CA LEU A 72 2.66 9.84 -18.33
C LEU A 72 1.29 9.78 -19.04
N GLY A 73 0.31 10.55 -18.58
CA GLY A 73 -1.04 10.60 -19.13
C GLY A 73 -1.14 11.47 -20.39
N ASP A 74 -2.15 11.20 -21.20
CA ASP A 74 -2.49 12.03 -22.36
C ASP A 74 -3.42 13.18 -21.95
N ILE A 75 -3.34 14.32 -22.65
CA ILE A 75 -4.24 15.45 -22.42
C ILE A 75 -5.29 15.47 -23.53
N GLU A 76 -6.56 15.38 -23.14
CA GLU A 76 -7.70 15.39 -24.06
C GLU A 76 -8.58 16.63 -23.86
N GLU A 77 -9.17 17.13 -24.94
CA GLU A 77 -10.15 18.21 -24.90
C GLU A 77 -11.57 17.60 -24.85
N MET A 78 -12.29 17.86 -23.76
CA MET A 78 -13.57 17.21 -23.45
C MET A 78 -14.79 18.07 -23.86
N GLY A 79 -14.56 19.18 -24.58
CA GLY A 79 -15.57 20.16 -24.99
C GLY A 79 -15.60 21.42 -24.11
N ASN A 80 -16.16 22.52 -24.62
CA ASN A 80 -16.20 23.84 -23.98
C ASN A 80 -14.82 24.41 -23.59
N GLY A 81 -13.75 23.98 -24.25
CA GLY A 81 -12.37 24.39 -23.95
C GLY A 81 -11.81 23.82 -22.63
N ARG A 82 -12.46 22.80 -22.04
CA ARG A 82 -11.95 22.10 -20.86
C ARG A 82 -11.05 20.95 -21.28
N PHE A 83 -9.89 20.87 -20.63
CA PHE A 83 -8.92 19.81 -20.82
C PHE A 83 -8.99 18.83 -19.65
N ALA A 84 -8.75 17.55 -19.94
CA ALA A 84 -8.59 16.52 -18.94
C ALA A 84 -7.28 15.77 -19.16
N LEU A 85 -6.59 15.45 -18.05
CA LEU A 85 -5.46 14.54 -18.05
C LEU A 85 -5.97 13.12 -17.86
N ILE A 86 -5.70 12.26 -18.82
CA ILE A 86 -6.16 10.87 -18.84
C ILE A 86 -5.14 9.99 -18.15
N CYS A 87 -5.57 9.31 -17.10
CA CYS A 87 -4.71 8.39 -16.38
C CYS A 87 -4.27 7.22 -17.27
N PRO A 88 -2.95 6.99 -17.44
CA PRO A 88 -2.44 6.00 -18.39
C PRO A 88 -2.72 4.54 -17.99
N TRP A 89 -3.11 4.32 -16.73
CA TRP A 89 -3.41 2.99 -16.21
C TRP A 89 -4.85 2.55 -16.50
N HIS A 90 -5.81 3.46 -16.34
CA HIS A 90 -7.23 3.12 -16.26
C HIS A 90 -8.14 4.00 -17.12
N ASP A 91 -7.57 4.95 -17.85
CA ASP A 91 -8.26 5.89 -18.75
C ASP A 91 -9.28 6.79 -18.02
N PHE A 92 -9.11 7.00 -16.71
CA PHE A 92 -9.90 7.98 -15.97
C PHE A 92 -9.44 9.38 -16.33
N ASP A 93 -10.41 10.22 -16.71
CA ASP A 93 -10.23 11.63 -17.00
C ASP A 93 -10.16 12.44 -15.71
N PHE A 94 -9.22 13.38 -15.61
CA PHE A 94 -9.15 14.38 -14.55
C PHE A 94 -9.09 15.77 -15.17
N PHE A 95 -10.16 16.53 -15.03
CA PHE A 95 -10.24 17.89 -15.55
C PHE A 95 -9.14 18.77 -14.94
N LEU A 96 -8.42 19.52 -15.77
CA LEU A 96 -7.24 20.28 -15.34
C LEU A 96 -7.58 21.48 -14.44
N ASP A 97 -8.79 22.01 -14.57
CA ASP A 97 -9.25 23.21 -13.86
C ASP A 97 -9.70 22.92 -12.42
N ASP A 98 -10.40 21.79 -12.21
CA ASP A 98 -10.99 21.46 -10.91
C ASP A 98 -10.61 20.07 -10.38
N GLY A 99 -9.93 19.23 -11.16
CA GLY A 99 -9.51 17.87 -10.79
C GLY A 99 -10.62 16.82 -10.82
N SER A 100 -11.86 17.18 -11.18
CA SER A 100 -12.99 16.26 -11.21
C SER A 100 -12.86 15.23 -12.35
N SER A 101 -13.53 14.09 -12.20
CA SER A 101 -13.57 13.03 -13.21
C SER A 101 -15.00 12.67 -13.57
N SER A 102 -15.25 12.30 -14.83
CA SER A 102 -16.54 11.73 -15.26
C SER A 102 -16.94 10.47 -14.47
N SER A 103 -15.95 9.79 -13.87
CA SER A 103 -16.14 8.60 -13.04
C SER A 103 -16.55 8.90 -11.58
N GLY A 104 -16.62 10.19 -11.20
CA GLY A 104 -16.88 10.61 -9.81
C GLY A 104 -15.66 10.63 -8.90
N LEU A 105 -14.47 10.35 -9.44
CA LEU A 105 -13.18 10.55 -8.74
C LEU A 105 -12.77 12.02 -8.74
N GLN A 106 -11.90 12.40 -7.81
CA GLN A 106 -11.42 13.77 -7.62
C GLN A 106 -9.91 13.77 -7.39
N ASN A 107 -9.17 14.50 -8.23
CA ASN A 107 -7.75 14.79 -8.06
C ASN A 107 -7.56 16.16 -7.38
N GLN A 108 -6.49 16.33 -6.61
CA GLN A 108 -6.12 17.63 -6.05
C GLN A 108 -5.52 18.51 -7.14
N VAL A 109 -6.06 19.71 -7.31
CA VAL A 109 -5.46 20.76 -8.17
C VAL A 109 -4.79 21.83 -7.32
N TYR A 110 -3.77 22.47 -7.88
CA TYR A 110 -3.00 23.53 -7.22
C TYR A 110 -3.06 24.81 -8.06
N ASP A 111 -3.13 25.96 -7.38
CA ASP A 111 -3.09 27.25 -8.06
C ASP A 111 -1.73 27.39 -8.77
N VAL A 112 -1.76 27.77 -10.06
CA VAL A 112 -0.56 28.08 -10.85
C VAL A 112 -0.63 29.53 -11.30
N LYS A 113 0.48 30.25 -11.19
CA LYS A 113 0.62 31.61 -11.72
C LYS A 113 1.88 31.76 -12.55
N GLU A 114 1.79 32.59 -13.58
CA GLU A 114 2.91 33.04 -14.38
C GLU A 114 3.23 34.50 -14.00
N CYS A 115 4.49 34.80 -13.69
CA CYS A 115 4.96 36.17 -13.44
C CYS A 115 6.32 36.35 -14.10
N ASP A 116 6.46 37.35 -14.98
CA ASP A 116 7.73 37.68 -15.65
C ASP A 116 8.43 36.48 -16.33
N GLY A 117 7.65 35.62 -17.01
CA GLY A 117 8.17 34.42 -17.69
C GLY A 117 8.50 33.24 -16.76
N ASN A 118 8.20 33.34 -15.47
CA ASN A 118 8.41 32.31 -14.46
C ASN A 118 7.09 31.66 -14.04
N VAL A 119 7.11 30.33 -13.85
CA VAL A 119 5.97 29.55 -13.39
C VAL A 119 6.10 29.27 -11.89
N TYR A 120 5.01 29.49 -11.16
CA TYR A 120 4.91 29.23 -9.73
C TYR A 120 3.68 28.38 -9.41
N VAL A 121 3.83 27.44 -8.47
CA VAL A 121 2.73 26.60 -7.98
C VAL A 121 2.49 26.88 -6.50
N LYS A 122 1.23 27.00 -6.08
CA LYS A 122 0.88 27.26 -4.69
C LYS A 122 0.82 25.98 -3.88
N MET A 123 1.84 25.70 -3.07
CA MET A 123 1.93 24.56 -2.16
C MET A 123 2.80 24.90 -0.93
N GLN A 124 2.50 24.30 0.22
CA GLN A 124 3.25 24.50 1.46
C GLN A 124 4.68 23.91 1.38
N SER A 125 4.81 22.77 0.71
CA SER A 125 6.07 22.05 0.56
C SER A 125 6.89 22.56 -0.62
N SER A 126 8.22 22.47 -0.53
CA SER A 126 9.10 22.89 -1.62
C SER A 126 9.11 21.86 -2.75
N LEU A 127 9.21 22.35 -3.98
CA LEU A 127 9.16 21.55 -5.21
C LEU A 127 10.52 21.51 -5.90
N SER A 128 10.87 20.35 -6.45
CA SER A 128 12.07 20.12 -7.23
C SER A 128 11.75 19.42 -8.55
N ARG A 129 12.46 19.75 -9.62
CA ARG A 129 12.36 19.02 -10.91
C ARG A 129 13.16 17.72 -10.94
N ILE A 130 14.03 17.53 -9.95
CA ILE A 130 14.91 16.36 -9.80
C ILE A 130 14.49 15.63 -8.51
N PRO A 131 14.52 14.29 -8.48
CA PRO A 131 14.25 13.54 -7.25
C PRO A 131 15.06 14.09 -6.08
N ILE A 132 14.36 14.44 -5.00
CA ILE A 132 14.99 14.90 -3.76
C ILE A 132 15.58 13.66 -3.09
N LYS A 133 16.91 13.65 -2.90
CA LYS A 133 17.56 12.57 -2.16
C LYS A 133 17.20 12.69 -0.69
N GLU A 134 16.59 11.65 -0.12
CA GLU A 134 16.46 11.50 1.32
C GLU A 134 17.85 11.64 1.95
N THR A 135 18.01 12.59 2.87
CA THR A 135 19.29 12.81 3.55
C THR A 135 19.41 11.78 4.65
N GLU A 136 20.44 10.93 4.59
CA GLU A 136 20.79 9.96 5.62
C GLU A 136 20.81 10.62 7.02
N VAL A 137 19.88 10.22 7.88
CA VAL A 137 19.97 10.51 9.30
C VAL A 137 21.11 9.67 9.86
N ARG A 138 22.20 10.34 10.26
CA ARG A 138 23.35 9.73 10.93
C ARG A 138 22.92 9.06 12.23
N LEU A 139 22.94 7.73 12.27
CA LEU A 139 23.00 6.97 13.52
C LEU A 139 24.42 7.12 14.07
N CYS A 140 24.53 7.69 15.27
CA CYS A 140 25.78 7.78 15.99
C CYS A 140 26.21 6.39 16.47
N ASP A 141 27.42 5.99 16.06
CA ASP A 141 28.15 4.85 16.59
C ASP A 141 28.21 4.90 18.12
N THR A 142 27.57 3.94 18.77
CA THR A 142 28.01 3.48 20.09
C THR A 142 28.34 2.00 19.96
N ASN A 143 29.64 1.72 19.90
CA ASN A 143 30.20 0.38 20.05
C ASN A 143 29.79 -0.17 21.42
N LEU A 144 28.73 -0.97 21.44
CA LEU A 144 28.47 -1.95 22.49
C LEU A 144 28.64 -3.31 21.84
N SER A 145 29.73 -3.98 22.22
CA SER A 145 30.03 -5.37 21.89
C SER A 145 28.87 -6.24 22.36
N ILE A 146 28.04 -6.70 21.42
CA ILE A 146 27.02 -7.71 21.68
C ILE A 146 27.73 -9.06 21.60
N GLU A 147 27.87 -9.70 22.77
CA GLU A 147 28.24 -11.11 22.87
C GLU A 147 27.27 -11.94 22.03
N HIS A 148 27.82 -12.74 21.11
CA HIS A 148 27.07 -13.70 20.31
C HIS A 148 26.37 -14.73 21.22
N SER A 149 25.12 -14.46 21.57
CA SER A 149 24.20 -15.44 22.12
C SER A 149 23.82 -16.44 21.04
N GLN A 150 24.00 -17.72 21.35
CA GLN A 150 23.75 -18.89 20.50
C GLN A 150 22.32 -18.89 19.95
N TYR A 151 22.18 -18.71 18.63
CA TYR A 151 20.91 -18.94 17.93
C TYR A 151 20.60 -20.45 17.90
N SER A 152 19.40 -20.81 18.35
CA SER A 152 18.89 -22.18 18.35
C SER A 152 18.36 -22.53 16.95
N ASP A 153 19.18 -23.19 16.13
CA ASP A 153 18.81 -23.82 14.85
C ASP A 153 18.01 -25.12 15.08
N SER A 154 16.94 -25.05 15.88
CA SER A 154 16.10 -26.20 16.18
C SER A 154 14.94 -26.28 15.18
N GLU A 155 14.80 -27.39 14.48
CA GLU A 155 13.61 -27.67 13.65
C GLU A 155 12.31 -27.77 14.46
N ASN A 156 12.38 -27.75 15.80
CA ASN A 156 11.23 -27.63 16.71
C ASN A 156 10.74 -26.17 16.90
N SER A 157 11.39 -25.18 16.28
CA SER A 157 11.07 -23.76 16.39
C SER A 157 10.19 -23.26 15.25
N LEU A 158 9.10 -22.57 15.57
CA LEU A 158 8.24 -21.91 14.59
C LEU A 158 8.95 -20.76 13.87
N SER A 159 9.75 -19.95 14.57
CA SER A 159 10.50 -18.83 13.99
C SER A 159 11.52 -19.29 12.95
N PHE A 160 12.13 -20.45 13.17
CA PHE A 160 13.04 -21.09 12.22
C PHE A 160 12.33 -21.40 10.90
N TRP A 161 11.17 -22.06 10.99
CA TRP A 161 10.40 -22.41 9.81
C TRP A 161 9.81 -21.19 9.11
N ALA A 162 9.34 -20.19 9.86
CA ALA A 162 8.87 -18.93 9.31
C ALA A 162 9.98 -18.24 8.48
N ALA A 163 11.21 -18.12 9.00
CA ALA A 163 12.35 -17.61 8.25
C ALA A 163 12.66 -18.44 7.00
N LYS A 164 12.63 -19.78 7.11
CA LYS A 164 12.86 -20.69 5.99
C LYS A 164 11.81 -20.56 4.89
N ILE A 165 10.54 -20.39 5.24
CA ILE A 165 9.45 -20.17 4.29
C ILE A 165 9.63 -18.83 3.56
N LEU A 166 9.96 -17.76 4.29
CA LEU A 166 10.27 -16.46 3.69
C LEU A 166 11.46 -16.54 2.71
N CYS A 167 12.45 -17.36 3.02
CA CYS A 167 13.60 -17.61 2.15
C CYS A 167 13.32 -18.57 0.98
N THR A 168 12.14 -19.19 0.90
CA THR A 168 11.76 -20.12 -0.18
C THR A 168 11.29 -19.33 -1.41
N PRO A 169 12.01 -19.38 -2.55
CA PRO A 169 11.71 -18.52 -3.71
C PRO A 169 10.58 -19.03 -4.60
N ASP A 170 10.38 -20.35 -4.66
CA ASP A 170 9.35 -20.97 -5.49
C ASP A 170 7.98 -20.86 -4.81
N PRO A 171 6.95 -20.33 -5.49
CA PRO A 171 5.66 -20.06 -4.88
C PRO A 171 4.85 -21.33 -4.54
N GLU A 172 5.03 -22.42 -5.30
CA GLU A 172 4.37 -23.71 -5.03
C GLU A 172 5.08 -24.43 -3.89
N GLU A 173 6.41 -24.43 -3.86
CA GLU A 173 7.19 -24.96 -2.73
C GLU A 173 6.90 -24.18 -1.45
N LYS A 174 6.77 -22.85 -1.53
CA LYS A 174 6.40 -21.99 -0.40
C LYS A 174 5.01 -22.33 0.15
N ALA A 175 4.01 -22.46 -0.72
CA ALA A 175 2.66 -22.84 -0.31
C ALA A 175 2.61 -24.25 0.28
N LYS A 176 3.32 -25.21 -0.34
CA LYS A 176 3.46 -26.58 0.18
C LYS A 176 4.12 -26.61 1.56
N LEU A 177 5.22 -25.88 1.72
CA LEU A 177 5.94 -25.82 2.99
C LEU A 177 5.07 -25.16 4.07
N THR A 178 4.33 -24.10 3.72
CA THR A 178 3.37 -23.46 4.62
C THR A 178 2.33 -24.45 5.16
N HIS A 179 1.69 -25.25 4.30
CA HIS A 179 0.75 -26.29 4.74
C HIS A 179 1.40 -27.37 5.58
N GLN A 180 2.64 -27.79 5.25
CA GLN A 180 3.38 -28.75 6.05
C GLN A 180 3.62 -28.22 7.47
N ILE A 181 4.10 -26.98 7.60
CA ILE A 181 4.41 -26.40 8.91
C ILE A 181 3.15 -26.09 9.71
N GLN A 182 2.06 -25.69 9.05
CA GLN A 182 0.74 -25.58 9.68
C GLN A 182 0.31 -26.91 10.32
N GLU A 183 0.44 -28.02 9.61
CA GLU A 183 0.09 -29.35 10.14
C GLU A 183 0.98 -29.75 11.32
N LEU A 184 2.30 -29.54 11.21
CA LEU A 184 3.23 -29.82 12.30
C LEU A 184 2.98 -28.96 13.54
N TRP A 185 2.56 -27.71 13.36
CA TRP A 185 2.17 -26.82 14.45
C TRP A 185 0.88 -27.28 15.12
N ASN A 186 -0.14 -27.62 14.33
CA ASN A 186 -1.45 -28.06 14.81
C ASN A 186 -1.41 -29.43 15.52
N THR A 187 -0.49 -30.30 15.10
CA THR A 187 -0.26 -31.62 15.71
C THR A 187 0.78 -31.59 16.84
N GLU A 188 1.20 -30.40 17.27
CA GLU A 188 2.17 -30.17 18.34
C GLU A 188 3.53 -30.87 18.13
N GLN A 189 3.91 -31.12 16.88
CA GLN A 189 5.25 -31.58 16.52
C GLN A 189 6.26 -30.43 16.51
N ILE A 190 5.79 -29.20 16.27
CA ILE A 190 6.53 -27.95 16.52
C ILE A 190 5.92 -27.31 17.77
N THR A 191 6.69 -27.29 18.86
CA THR A 191 6.20 -26.81 20.17
C THR A 191 6.78 -25.47 20.56
N GLU A 192 7.94 -25.08 20.06
CA GLU A 192 8.61 -23.83 20.42
C GLU A 192 8.28 -22.70 19.44
N ILE A 193 8.19 -21.48 19.96
CA ILE A 193 8.18 -20.28 19.10
C ILE A 193 9.58 -20.00 18.57
N GLY A 194 10.59 -20.10 19.45
CA GLY A 194 11.99 -19.81 19.16
C GLY A 194 12.27 -18.34 18.85
N GLN A 195 13.52 -18.08 18.47
CA GLN A 195 13.97 -16.75 18.05
C GLN A 195 14.93 -16.90 16.88
N THR A 196 14.56 -16.33 15.74
CA THR A 196 15.32 -16.39 14.49
C THR A 196 15.26 -15.02 13.84
N GLU A 197 16.36 -14.58 13.24
CA GLU A 197 16.38 -13.31 12.52
C GLU A 197 15.56 -13.43 11.22
N PRO A 198 14.55 -12.56 10.99
CA PRO A 198 13.80 -12.58 9.75
C PRO A 198 14.65 -12.07 8.59
N PRO A 199 14.48 -12.60 7.36
CA PRO A 199 15.12 -11.99 6.20
C PRO A 199 14.60 -10.55 5.97
N PRO A 200 15.40 -9.68 5.32
CA PRO A 200 14.99 -8.30 5.05
C PRO A 200 13.79 -8.21 4.10
N GLN A 201 13.67 -9.18 3.18
CA GLN A 201 12.52 -9.37 2.31
C GLN A 201 12.39 -10.85 1.94
N PRO A 202 11.19 -11.33 1.56
CA PRO A 202 11.00 -12.71 1.16
C PRO A 202 11.63 -12.97 -0.21
N SER A 203 12.16 -14.17 -0.38
CA SER A 203 12.75 -14.63 -1.64
C SER A 203 11.68 -14.77 -2.73
N ARG A 204 12.11 -14.57 -3.98
CA ARG A 204 11.33 -14.79 -5.20
C ARG A 204 12.20 -15.54 -6.20
N LYS A 205 11.59 -16.30 -7.10
CA LYS A 205 12.30 -16.90 -8.24
C LYS A 205 13.01 -15.81 -9.06
N THR A 206 14.23 -16.11 -9.50
CA THR A 206 15.06 -15.19 -10.30
C THR A 206 14.45 -14.83 -11.66
N ASN A 207 13.61 -15.69 -12.22
CA ASN A 207 12.92 -15.45 -13.49
C ASN A 207 11.56 -14.73 -13.34
N LEU A 208 11.14 -14.40 -12.11
CA LEU A 208 9.89 -13.69 -11.88
C LEU A 208 10.06 -12.21 -12.22
N ARG A 209 9.28 -11.71 -13.18
CA ARG A 209 9.32 -10.29 -13.57
C ARG A 209 8.57 -9.43 -12.55
N ILE A 210 9.31 -8.76 -11.67
CA ILE A 210 8.76 -7.80 -10.70
C ILE A 210 8.75 -6.41 -11.32
N VAL A 211 7.63 -5.71 -11.18
CA VAL A 211 7.46 -4.31 -11.60
C VAL A 211 6.93 -3.49 -10.43
N GLU A 212 7.13 -2.18 -10.50
CA GLU A 212 6.61 -1.26 -9.49
C GLU A 212 5.08 -1.32 -9.41
N PRO A 213 4.49 -1.04 -8.22
CA PRO A 213 3.05 -0.98 -8.03
C PRO A 213 2.37 -0.13 -9.12
N GLY A 214 1.36 -0.76 -9.73
CA GLY A 214 0.49 -0.19 -10.75
C GLY A 214 1.07 0.00 -12.16
N LYS A 215 2.33 -0.37 -12.41
CA LYS A 215 2.83 -0.56 -13.78
C LYS A 215 2.15 -1.74 -14.53
N ILE A 216 1.26 -2.48 -13.86
CA ILE A 216 0.48 -3.59 -14.41
C ILE A 216 -0.97 -3.13 -14.59
N LYS A 217 -1.49 -3.18 -15.83
CA LYS A 217 -2.93 -2.99 -16.08
C LYS A 217 -3.68 -4.22 -15.56
N ARG A 218 -4.50 -4.04 -14.50
CA ARG A 218 -5.41 -5.09 -14.02
C ARG A 218 -6.49 -5.38 -15.06
N GLY A 219 -6.87 -6.64 -15.19
CA GLY A 219 -7.95 -7.02 -16.09
C GLY A 219 -9.32 -6.52 -15.63
N LYS A 220 -10.11 -5.96 -16.54
CA LYS A 220 -11.53 -5.62 -16.35
C LYS A 220 -12.46 -6.86 -16.28
N GLY A 221 -11.96 -8.06 -16.55
CA GLY A 221 -12.68 -9.35 -16.45
C GLY A 221 -13.55 -9.72 -17.66
N GLY A 222 -13.78 -8.81 -18.61
CA GLY A 222 -14.67 -9.03 -19.76
C GLY A 222 -14.14 -9.99 -20.86
N THR A 223 -12.83 -10.22 -20.93
CA THR A 223 -12.22 -11.16 -21.89
C THR A 223 -11.41 -12.22 -21.15
N LEU A 224 -11.09 -13.34 -21.81
CA LEU A 224 -10.25 -14.41 -21.21
C LEU A 224 -8.91 -13.86 -20.70
N ALA A 225 -8.20 -13.09 -21.53
CA ALA A 225 -6.94 -12.45 -21.13
C ALA A 225 -7.12 -11.54 -19.90
N SER A 226 -8.26 -10.84 -19.83
CA SER A 226 -8.60 -9.98 -18.70
C SER A 226 -8.87 -10.77 -17.42
N ARG A 227 -9.56 -11.91 -17.52
CA ARG A 227 -9.80 -12.81 -16.39
C ARG A 227 -8.50 -13.43 -15.87
N ILE A 228 -7.64 -13.88 -16.78
CA ILE A 228 -6.29 -14.37 -16.45
C ILE A 228 -5.50 -13.30 -15.71
N ALA A 229 -5.47 -12.06 -16.20
CA ALA A 229 -4.76 -10.96 -15.54
C ALA A 229 -5.31 -10.66 -14.13
N LEU A 230 -6.63 -10.75 -13.94
CA LEU A 230 -7.27 -10.53 -12.64
C LEU A 230 -6.94 -11.65 -11.64
N LEU A 231 -7.07 -12.92 -12.05
CA LEU A 231 -6.72 -14.08 -11.22
C LEU A 231 -5.22 -14.12 -10.89
N HIS A 232 -4.37 -13.76 -11.84
CA HIS A 232 -2.92 -13.68 -11.62
C HIS A 232 -2.56 -12.58 -10.62
N SER A 233 -3.21 -11.41 -10.72
CA SER A 233 -3.03 -10.35 -9.72
C SER A 233 -3.48 -10.78 -8.32
N LEU A 234 -4.56 -11.55 -8.20
CA LEU A 234 -5.00 -12.10 -6.92
C LEU A 234 -3.99 -13.13 -6.40
N ALA A 235 -3.53 -14.06 -7.24
CA ALA A 235 -2.51 -15.03 -6.85
C ALA A 235 -1.20 -14.36 -6.37
N ASN A 236 -0.85 -13.21 -6.94
CA ASN A 236 0.27 -12.40 -6.45
C ASN A 236 0.01 -11.81 -5.06
N ILE A 237 -1.22 -11.37 -4.79
CA ILE A 237 -1.63 -10.89 -3.47
C ILE A 237 -1.53 -12.04 -2.46
N GLU A 238 -2.07 -13.22 -2.78
CA GLU A 238 -1.99 -14.40 -1.88
C GLU A 238 -0.54 -14.79 -1.57
N GLN A 239 0.37 -14.73 -2.55
CA GLN A 239 1.80 -14.98 -2.31
C GLN A 239 2.42 -13.97 -1.33
N TRP A 240 2.01 -12.70 -1.40
CA TRP A 240 2.40 -11.71 -0.39
C TRP A 240 1.72 -11.96 0.96
N ALA A 241 0.46 -12.38 0.99
CA ALA A 241 -0.27 -12.65 2.22
C ALA A 241 0.33 -13.84 3.01
N ILE A 242 0.79 -14.89 2.31
CA ILE A 242 1.61 -15.96 2.90
C ILE A 242 2.85 -15.38 3.58
N ASP A 243 3.60 -14.54 2.85
CA ASP A 243 4.82 -13.93 3.38
C ASP A 243 4.56 -13.00 4.56
N LEU A 244 3.52 -12.18 4.50
CA LEU A 244 3.17 -11.24 5.56
C LEU A 244 2.77 -11.97 6.85
N SER A 245 2.05 -13.08 6.71
CA SER A 245 1.65 -13.94 7.83
C SER A 245 2.83 -14.65 8.49
N TRP A 246 3.82 -15.10 7.71
CA TRP A 246 5.06 -15.65 8.28
C TRP A 246 5.98 -14.58 8.82
N ASP A 247 6.04 -13.40 8.20
CA ASP A 247 6.88 -12.29 8.64
C ASP A 247 6.47 -11.79 10.02
N ILE A 248 5.18 -11.61 10.30
CA ILE A 248 4.74 -11.17 11.62
C ILE A 248 5.09 -12.21 12.70
N ILE A 249 5.07 -13.51 12.38
CA ILE A 249 5.49 -14.59 13.28
C ILE A 249 6.96 -14.47 13.63
N VAL A 250 7.87 -14.48 12.63
CA VAL A 250 9.32 -14.49 12.91
C VAL A 250 9.81 -13.16 13.48
N ARG A 251 9.29 -12.04 12.97
CA ARG A 251 9.77 -10.70 13.31
C ARG A 251 9.41 -10.29 14.73
N PHE A 252 8.28 -10.75 15.22
CA PHE A 252 7.79 -10.46 16.56
C PHE A 252 7.81 -11.70 17.48
N ALA A 253 8.57 -12.74 17.12
CA ALA A 253 8.75 -13.95 17.92
C ALA A 253 9.44 -13.71 19.29
N ALA A 254 10.13 -12.57 19.46
CA ALA A 254 10.85 -12.25 20.68
C ALA A 254 9.92 -12.36 21.91
N ALA A 255 10.40 -13.08 22.93
CA ALA A 255 9.63 -13.44 24.13
C ALA A 255 9.10 -12.23 24.91
N GLN A 256 9.75 -11.07 24.76
CA GLN A 256 9.26 -9.78 25.23
C GLN A 256 9.33 -8.78 24.08
N GLN A 257 8.19 -8.19 23.76
CA GLN A 257 8.16 -6.98 22.95
C GLN A 257 8.85 -5.83 23.71
N PRO A 258 9.32 -4.76 23.04
CA PRO A 258 10.02 -3.64 23.69
C PRO A 258 9.24 -2.95 24.84
N ASN A 259 7.92 -3.13 24.85
CA ASN A 259 6.97 -2.66 25.86
C ASN A 259 6.73 -3.67 27.02
N GLY A 260 7.42 -4.81 27.03
CA GLY A 260 7.26 -5.89 28.01
C GLY A 260 6.10 -6.86 27.75
N VAL A 261 5.34 -6.69 26.66
CA VAL A 261 4.21 -7.57 26.32
C VAL A 261 4.74 -8.91 25.81
N GLN A 262 4.32 -9.99 26.45
CA GLN A 262 4.53 -11.36 25.97
C GLN A 262 3.35 -11.79 25.09
N LEU A 263 3.67 -12.22 23.86
CA LEU A 263 2.66 -12.74 22.93
C LEU A 263 2.31 -14.19 23.29
N PRO A 264 1.02 -14.54 23.44
CA PRO A 264 0.60 -15.90 23.74
C PRO A 264 0.76 -16.81 22.52
N ARG A 265 0.85 -18.14 22.73
CA ARG A 265 0.91 -19.15 21.65
C ARG A 265 -0.23 -19.01 20.64
N GLU A 266 -1.39 -18.57 21.09
CA GLU A 266 -2.58 -18.33 20.26
C GLU A 266 -2.33 -17.26 19.19
N PHE A 267 -1.49 -16.25 19.45
CA PHE A 267 -1.11 -15.24 18.45
C PHE A 267 -0.48 -15.91 17.23
N PHE A 268 0.51 -16.75 17.51
CA PHE A 268 1.21 -17.49 16.48
C PHE A 268 0.31 -18.51 15.80
N SER A 269 -0.59 -19.15 16.55
CA SER A 269 -1.53 -20.12 15.99
C SER A 269 -2.52 -19.48 15.02
N ASP A 270 -3.03 -18.29 15.34
CA ASP A 270 -3.92 -17.55 14.44
C ASP A 270 -3.19 -17.15 13.15
N PHE A 271 -1.96 -16.64 13.22
CA PHE A 271 -1.20 -16.28 12.00
C PHE A 271 -0.68 -17.49 11.22
N VAL A 272 -0.43 -18.64 11.87
CA VAL A 272 -0.19 -19.92 11.17
C VAL A 272 -1.45 -20.36 10.41
N LYS A 273 -2.64 -20.16 11.00
CA LYS A 273 -3.91 -20.41 10.32
C LYS A 273 -4.07 -19.50 9.11
N VAL A 274 -3.90 -18.18 9.27
CA VAL A 274 -3.97 -17.21 8.16
C VAL A 274 -2.99 -17.62 7.06
N ALA A 275 -1.71 -17.87 7.37
CA ALA A 275 -0.73 -18.31 6.38
C ALA A 275 -1.17 -19.56 5.59
N GLY A 276 -1.77 -20.54 6.28
CA GLY A 276 -2.31 -21.74 5.66
C GLY A 276 -3.53 -21.50 4.76
N ASP A 277 -4.41 -20.58 5.15
CA ASP A 277 -5.54 -20.14 4.34
C ASP A 277 -5.04 -19.40 3.08
N GLU A 278 -4.06 -18.50 3.18
CA GLU A 278 -3.47 -17.83 2.00
C GLU A 278 -2.74 -18.80 1.07
N ALA A 279 -2.05 -19.80 1.62
CA ALA A 279 -1.45 -20.87 0.83
C ALA A 279 -2.50 -21.72 0.10
N LYS A 280 -3.68 -21.92 0.71
CA LYS A 280 -4.82 -22.58 0.08
C LYS A 280 -5.39 -21.70 -1.04
N HIS A 281 -5.58 -20.41 -0.80
CA HIS A 281 -6.08 -19.44 -1.79
C HIS A 281 -5.17 -19.39 -3.02
N TYR A 282 -3.87 -19.23 -2.81
CA TYR A 282 -2.88 -19.24 -3.88
C TYR A 282 -2.99 -20.50 -4.75
N LYS A 283 -3.05 -21.69 -4.13
CA LYS A 283 -3.13 -22.96 -4.87
C LYS A 283 -4.43 -23.10 -5.66
N MET A 284 -5.56 -22.60 -5.14
CA MET A 284 -6.83 -22.58 -5.87
C MET A 284 -6.77 -21.65 -7.08
N LEU A 285 -6.21 -20.45 -6.93
CA LEU A 285 -6.03 -19.49 -8.01
C LEU A 285 -5.03 -19.99 -9.05
N GLN A 286 -3.92 -20.59 -8.62
CA GLN A 286 -2.91 -21.20 -9.48
C GLN A 286 -3.51 -22.33 -10.32
N LYS A 287 -4.28 -23.23 -9.69
CA LYS A 287 -5.02 -24.28 -10.41
C LYS A 287 -5.96 -23.66 -11.45
N ARG A 288 -6.70 -22.61 -11.09
CA ARG A 288 -7.62 -21.92 -12.02
C ARG A 288 -6.88 -21.26 -13.18
N LEU A 289 -5.71 -20.67 -12.95
CA LEU A 289 -4.87 -20.11 -14.01
C LEU A 289 -4.44 -21.17 -15.02
N ILE A 290 -4.01 -22.34 -14.55
CA ILE A 290 -3.62 -23.48 -15.41
C ILE A 290 -4.80 -23.94 -16.27
N GLU A 291 -6.00 -24.07 -15.68
CA GLU A 291 -7.21 -24.44 -16.42
C GLU A 291 -7.59 -23.42 -17.51
N LEU A 292 -7.23 -22.16 -17.33
CA LEU A 292 -7.42 -21.09 -18.32
C LEU A 292 -6.25 -20.96 -19.32
N GLY A 293 -5.25 -21.84 -19.25
CA GLY A 293 -4.09 -21.86 -20.16
C GLY A 293 -3.01 -20.85 -19.82
N SER A 294 -2.89 -20.43 -18.55
CA SER A 294 -1.85 -19.53 -18.05
C SER A 294 -1.16 -20.12 -16.82
N ASP A 295 -0.11 -19.46 -16.34
CA ASP A 295 0.61 -19.86 -15.13
C ASP A 295 0.98 -18.62 -14.28
N PHE A 296 1.15 -18.78 -12.97
CA PHE A 296 1.70 -17.73 -12.12
C PHE A 296 3.12 -17.37 -12.59
N GLY A 297 3.43 -16.07 -12.53
CA GLY A 297 4.67 -15.52 -13.10
C GLY A 297 4.72 -15.40 -14.64
N THR A 298 3.71 -15.88 -15.39
CA THR A 298 3.61 -15.60 -16.83
C THR A 298 3.36 -14.11 -17.11
N LEU A 299 2.56 -13.47 -16.24
CA LEU A 299 2.41 -12.01 -16.21
C LEU A 299 3.35 -11.40 -15.15
N PRO A 300 3.74 -10.12 -15.28
CA PRO A 300 4.53 -9.44 -14.26
C PRO A 300 3.79 -9.41 -12.91
N VAL A 301 4.56 -9.33 -11.82
CA VAL A 301 4.04 -9.19 -10.46
C VAL A 301 4.44 -7.85 -9.86
N HIS A 302 3.68 -7.35 -8.88
CA HIS A 302 4.01 -6.15 -8.11
C HIS A 302 4.35 -6.46 -6.66
N ASN A 303 5.08 -5.58 -5.99
CA ASN A 303 5.55 -5.73 -4.61
C ASN A 303 4.89 -4.76 -3.60
N GLY A 304 3.79 -4.10 -3.97
CA GLY A 304 3.23 -2.99 -3.21
C GLY A 304 2.85 -3.27 -1.74
N LEU A 305 2.52 -4.52 -1.39
CA LEU A 305 2.14 -4.88 -0.02
C LEU A 305 3.35 -4.97 0.93
N TRP A 306 4.54 -5.33 0.42
CA TRP A 306 5.72 -5.49 1.28
C TRP A 306 6.25 -4.17 1.82
N GLN A 307 6.02 -3.06 1.11
CA GLN A 307 6.47 -1.75 1.59
C GLN A 307 5.84 -1.42 2.95
N SER A 308 4.54 -1.65 3.12
CA SER A 308 3.88 -1.46 4.42
C SER A 308 4.45 -2.35 5.51
N ALA A 309 4.90 -3.57 5.17
CA ALA A 309 5.57 -4.45 6.12
C ALA A 309 6.95 -3.92 6.51
N ALA A 310 7.74 -3.44 5.56
CA ALA A 310 9.03 -2.82 5.83
C ALA A 310 8.88 -1.57 6.72
N ASP A 311 7.94 -0.69 6.40
CA ASP A 311 7.69 0.57 7.12
C ASP A 311 7.21 0.32 8.56
N THR A 312 6.55 -0.81 8.82
CA THR A 312 6.04 -1.20 10.15
C THR A 312 6.88 -2.27 10.84
N SER A 313 8.04 -2.64 10.29
CA SER A 313 8.86 -3.76 10.76
C SER A 313 9.32 -3.66 12.23
N HIS A 314 9.33 -2.45 12.78
CA HIS A 314 9.77 -2.14 14.13
C HIS A 314 8.61 -1.98 15.14
N ASN A 315 7.35 -2.05 14.68
CA ASN A 315 6.18 -1.74 15.51
C ASN A 315 5.03 -2.71 15.25
N LEU A 316 4.77 -3.60 16.20
CA LEU A 316 3.75 -4.64 16.08
C LEU A 316 2.32 -4.07 15.95
N LEU A 317 1.97 -3.02 16.70
CA LEU A 317 0.65 -2.39 16.58
C LEU A 317 0.47 -1.75 15.19
N ALA A 318 1.50 -1.06 14.69
CA ALA A 318 1.48 -0.51 13.34
C ALA A 318 1.37 -1.63 12.29
N ARG A 319 2.09 -2.74 12.48
CA ARG A 319 2.01 -3.90 11.58
C ARG A 319 0.60 -4.47 11.54
N LEU A 320 -0.02 -4.70 12.69
CA LEU A 320 -1.39 -5.20 12.77
C LEU A 320 -2.39 -4.24 12.14
N ALA A 321 -2.30 -2.94 12.45
CA ALA A 321 -3.20 -1.93 11.89
C ALA A 321 -3.13 -1.85 10.37
N ILE A 322 -1.92 -1.77 9.80
CA ILE A 322 -1.77 -1.55 8.37
C ILE A 322 -1.94 -2.86 7.58
N VAL A 323 -1.23 -3.92 7.97
CA VAL A 323 -1.21 -5.17 7.20
C VAL A 323 -2.45 -6.00 7.51
N HIS A 324 -2.68 -6.32 8.78
CA HIS A 324 -3.70 -7.31 9.14
C HIS A 324 -5.11 -6.73 9.40
N MET A 325 -5.27 -5.41 9.29
CA MET A 325 -6.58 -4.76 9.37
C MET A 325 -6.88 -3.97 8.10
N VAL A 326 -6.06 -2.97 7.73
CA VAL A 326 -6.34 -2.14 6.54
C VAL A 326 -6.22 -2.94 5.24
N HIS A 327 -5.12 -3.67 5.00
CA HIS A 327 -4.95 -4.43 3.76
C HIS A 327 -5.90 -5.64 3.67
N GLU A 328 -6.09 -6.40 4.74
CA GLU A 328 -7.06 -7.52 4.77
C GLU A 328 -8.50 -7.02 4.54
N ALA A 329 -8.90 -5.92 5.21
CA ALA A 329 -10.25 -5.37 5.01
C ALA A 329 -10.43 -4.79 3.59
N ARG A 330 -9.34 -4.39 2.93
CA ARG A 330 -9.37 -4.01 1.51
C ARG A 330 -9.67 -5.21 0.61
N GLY A 331 -9.20 -6.40 0.96
CA GLY A 331 -9.62 -7.66 0.34
C GLY A 331 -11.15 -7.79 0.34
N LEU A 332 -11.77 -7.62 1.51
CA LEU A 332 -13.24 -7.71 1.65
C LEU A 332 -14.03 -6.71 0.79
N ASP A 333 -13.50 -5.52 0.59
CA ASP A 333 -14.14 -4.47 -0.20
C ASP A 333 -14.18 -4.79 -1.70
N VAL A 334 -13.10 -5.38 -2.21
CA VAL A 334 -12.89 -5.60 -3.65
C VAL A 334 -13.55 -6.89 -4.13
N HIS A 335 -13.56 -7.95 -3.31
CA HIS A 335 -14.07 -9.27 -3.67
C HIS A 335 -15.50 -9.28 -4.23
N PRO A 336 -16.51 -8.59 -3.64
CA PRO A 336 -17.88 -8.60 -4.17
C PRO A 336 -18.01 -8.02 -5.58
N GLN A 337 -17.17 -7.04 -5.95
CA GLN A 337 -17.16 -6.51 -7.30
C GLN A 337 -16.48 -7.48 -8.28
N THR A 338 -15.39 -8.09 -7.86
CA THR A 338 -14.67 -9.12 -8.63
C THR A 338 -15.56 -10.33 -8.93
N LEU A 339 -16.25 -10.87 -7.92
CA LEU A 339 -17.21 -11.96 -8.06
C LEU A 339 -18.29 -11.65 -9.11
N ARG A 340 -18.92 -10.47 -9.01
CA ARG A 340 -19.93 -10.02 -9.98
C ARG A 340 -19.39 -9.95 -11.41
N ARG A 341 -18.13 -9.55 -11.59
CA ARG A 341 -17.50 -9.49 -12.92
C ARG A 341 -17.30 -10.90 -13.51
N PHE A 342 -16.86 -11.87 -12.72
CA PHE A 342 -16.71 -13.26 -13.19
C PHE A 342 -18.08 -13.91 -13.49
N ALA A 343 -19.06 -13.73 -12.59
CA ALA A 343 -20.41 -14.25 -12.78
C ALA A 343 -21.07 -13.68 -14.05
N ALA A 344 -20.93 -12.37 -14.31
CA ALA A 344 -21.46 -11.73 -15.52
C ALA A 344 -20.86 -12.28 -16.82
N GLN A 345 -19.72 -12.98 -16.75
CA GLN A 345 -19.05 -13.61 -17.89
C GLN A 345 -19.24 -15.13 -17.94
N GLY A 346 -20.09 -15.69 -17.06
CA GLY A 346 -20.37 -17.13 -16.98
C GLY A 346 -19.17 -17.96 -16.49
N ASP A 347 -18.24 -17.36 -15.74
CA ASP A 347 -17.08 -18.06 -15.20
C ASP A 347 -17.34 -18.56 -13.77
N ASP A 348 -18.27 -19.51 -13.66
CA ASP A 348 -18.76 -20.04 -12.37
C ASP A 348 -17.65 -20.71 -11.55
N GLU A 349 -16.65 -21.29 -12.21
CA GLU A 349 -15.52 -21.93 -11.52
C GLU A 349 -14.61 -20.90 -10.83
N SER A 350 -14.35 -19.75 -11.47
CA SER A 350 -13.63 -18.65 -10.81
C SER A 350 -14.46 -18.04 -9.68
N VAL A 351 -15.79 -17.96 -9.82
CA VAL A 351 -16.69 -17.50 -8.74
C VAL A 351 -16.56 -18.37 -7.50
N LYS A 352 -16.65 -19.71 -7.65
CA LYS A 352 -16.51 -20.65 -6.53
C LYS A 352 -15.18 -20.50 -5.79
N VAL A 353 -14.09 -20.27 -6.53
CA VAL A 353 -12.77 -20.03 -5.91
C VAL A 353 -12.80 -18.77 -5.06
N LEU A 354 -13.32 -17.67 -5.60
CA LEU A 354 -13.37 -16.39 -4.90
C LEU A 354 -14.36 -16.36 -3.72
N GLU A 355 -15.41 -17.19 -3.75
CA GLU A 355 -16.34 -17.33 -2.63
C GLU A 355 -15.68 -17.99 -1.41
N VAL A 356 -14.81 -18.98 -1.63
CA VAL A 356 -14.01 -19.60 -0.56
C VAL A 356 -13.07 -18.56 0.04
N ILE A 357 -12.30 -17.87 -0.81
CA ILE A 357 -11.36 -16.82 -0.38
C ILE A 357 -12.10 -15.77 0.44
N TYR A 358 -13.21 -15.24 -0.07
CA TYR A 358 -14.01 -14.23 0.63
C TYR A 358 -14.46 -14.68 2.03
N GLY A 359 -14.84 -15.96 2.20
CA GLY A 359 -15.24 -16.49 3.51
C GLY A 359 -14.09 -16.50 4.52
N ASP A 360 -12.89 -16.86 4.08
CA ASP A 360 -11.70 -16.95 4.93
C ASP A 360 -11.15 -15.57 5.30
N GLU A 361 -11.19 -14.62 4.36
CA GLU A 361 -10.76 -13.21 4.53
C GLU A 361 -11.47 -12.49 5.69
N ILE A 362 -12.74 -12.84 5.97
CA ILE A 362 -13.46 -12.32 7.14
C ILE A 362 -12.73 -12.72 8.43
N THR A 363 -12.23 -13.95 8.49
CA THR A 363 -11.50 -14.46 9.66
C THR A 363 -10.10 -13.86 9.77
N HIS A 364 -9.48 -13.44 8.67
CA HIS A 364 -8.16 -12.79 8.65
C HIS A 364 -8.24 -11.39 9.26
N VAL A 365 -9.22 -10.59 8.83
CA VAL A 365 -9.51 -9.28 9.44
C VAL A 365 -9.82 -9.42 10.93
N ALA A 366 -10.60 -10.44 11.32
CA ALA A 366 -10.92 -10.70 12.72
C ALA A 366 -9.66 -11.05 13.55
N ALA A 367 -8.71 -11.80 12.98
CA ALA A 367 -7.44 -12.11 13.63
C ALA A 367 -6.60 -10.85 13.86
N GLY A 368 -6.48 -9.97 12.86
CA GLY A 368 -5.79 -8.69 12.99
C GLY A 368 -6.40 -7.82 14.08
N LEU A 369 -7.73 -7.66 14.07
CA LEU A 369 -8.48 -6.90 15.06
C LEU A 369 -8.32 -7.48 16.48
N LYS A 370 -8.44 -8.80 16.64
CA LYS A 370 -8.27 -9.50 17.92
C LYS A 370 -6.91 -9.16 18.55
N TRP A 371 -5.83 -9.30 17.80
CA TRP A 371 -4.48 -9.09 18.32
C TRP A 371 -4.13 -7.62 18.52
N PHE A 372 -4.66 -6.74 17.67
CA PHE A 372 -4.55 -5.30 17.87
C PHE A 372 -5.21 -4.88 19.19
N THR A 373 -6.46 -5.30 19.42
CA THR A 373 -7.19 -5.03 20.68
C THR A 373 -6.51 -5.65 21.89
N TYR A 374 -5.99 -6.88 21.77
CA TYR A 374 -5.24 -7.53 22.86
C TYR A 374 -4.02 -6.71 23.29
N ILE A 375 -3.21 -6.24 22.32
CA ILE A 375 -1.99 -5.49 22.61
C ILE A 375 -2.34 -4.10 23.16
N CYS A 376 -3.31 -3.38 22.57
CA CYS A 376 -3.80 -2.12 23.13
C CYS A 376 -4.26 -2.29 24.58
N SER A 377 -4.97 -3.37 24.92
CA SER A 377 -5.37 -3.64 26.30
C SER A 377 -4.19 -3.91 27.23
N LYS A 378 -3.12 -4.57 26.76
CA LYS A 378 -1.90 -4.81 27.56
C LYS A 378 -1.06 -3.57 27.76
N GLU A 379 -1.12 -2.63 26.82
CA GLU A 379 -0.45 -1.32 26.89
C GLU A 379 -1.31 -0.23 27.54
N GLU A 380 -2.53 -0.54 28.00
CA GLU A 380 -3.49 0.42 28.56
C GLU A 380 -3.84 1.57 27.59
N ARG A 381 -3.94 1.26 26.29
CA ARG A 381 -4.28 2.20 25.22
C ARG A 381 -5.71 2.01 24.73
N ASP A 382 -6.36 3.11 24.37
CA ASP A 382 -7.62 3.05 23.61
C ASP A 382 -7.35 2.52 22.19
N CYS A 383 -8.19 1.57 21.76
CA CYS A 383 -7.98 0.89 20.49
C CYS A 383 -8.29 1.79 19.29
N LEU A 384 -9.41 2.51 19.32
CA LEU A 384 -9.85 3.34 18.19
C LEU A 384 -8.91 4.52 17.99
N SER A 385 -8.53 5.23 19.07
CA SER A 385 -7.60 6.34 18.99
C SER A 385 -6.24 5.88 18.47
N THR A 386 -5.72 4.76 18.98
CA THR A 386 -4.45 4.19 18.52
C THR A 386 -4.49 3.81 17.05
N PHE A 387 -5.58 3.22 16.57
CA PHE A 387 -5.74 2.90 15.16
C PHE A 387 -5.80 4.16 14.30
N HIS A 388 -6.56 5.17 14.72
CA HIS A 388 -6.68 6.45 14.02
C HIS A 388 -5.39 7.27 14.01
N GLU A 389 -4.48 7.04 14.97
CA GLU A 389 -3.13 7.62 14.97
C GLU A 389 -2.18 6.87 14.03
N LEU A 390 -2.23 5.53 14.06
CA LEU A 390 -1.28 4.69 13.32
C LEU A 390 -1.58 4.65 11.82
N VAL A 391 -2.86 4.65 11.42
CA VAL A 391 -3.20 4.54 9.99
C VAL A 391 -2.67 5.73 9.19
N PRO A 392 -2.94 7.00 9.54
CA PRO A 392 -2.39 8.14 8.80
C PRO A 392 -0.85 8.21 8.82
N LEU A 393 -0.21 7.65 9.85
CA LEU A 393 1.25 7.65 9.97
C LEU A 393 1.93 6.66 9.02
N TYR A 394 1.32 5.49 8.80
CA TYR A 394 1.95 4.39 8.07
C TYR A 394 1.21 3.97 6.80
N PHE A 395 -0.01 4.45 6.56
CA PHE A 395 -0.76 4.24 5.33
C PHE A 395 -0.74 5.50 4.47
N LYS A 396 -0.27 5.36 3.22
CA LYS A 396 -0.17 6.49 2.29
C LYS A 396 -1.54 6.81 1.69
N GLY A 397 -2.13 7.93 2.13
CA GLY A 397 -3.42 8.44 1.67
C GLY A 397 -4.60 8.06 2.57
N TYR A 398 -5.82 8.24 2.06
CA TYR A 398 -7.06 7.97 2.79
C TYR A 398 -7.61 6.57 2.49
N LEU A 399 -8.39 6.02 3.42
CA LEU A 399 -9.18 4.81 3.13
C LEU A 399 -10.26 5.14 2.10
N LYS A 400 -10.37 4.30 1.07
CA LYS A 400 -11.23 4.58 -0.09
C LYS A 400 -12.45 3.66 -0.15
N PRO A 401 -13.68 4.22 -0.20
CA PRO A 401 -14.89 3.44 -0.49
C PRO A 401 -14.85 2.87 -1.94
N PRO A 402 -15.75 1.95 -2.30
CA PRO A 402 -16.82 1.37 -1.47
C PRO A 402 -16.26 0.43 -0.40
N PHE A 403 -16.83 0.48 0.81
CA PHE A 403 -16.52 -0.48 1.87
C PHE A 403 -17.54 -1.61 1.88
N ASN A 404 -17.07 -2.82 2.15
CA ASN A 404 -17.94 -3.95 2.45
C ASN A 404 -18.33 -3.91 3.94
N THR A 405 -19.28 -3.05 4.29
CA THR A 405 -19.71 -2.82 5.69
C THR A 405 -20.17 -4.12 6.36
N GLU A 406 -20.93 -4.98 5.67
CA GLU A 406 -21.39 -6.25 6.24
C GLU A 406 -20.24 -7.24 6.50
N GLY A 407 -19.31 -7.38 5.54
CA GLY A 407 -18.13 -8.23 5.70
C GLY A 407 -17.22 -7.76 6.85
N ARG A 408 -16.91 -6.46 6.88
CA ARG A 408 -16.09 -5.84 7.94
C ARG A 408 -16.76 -5.98 9.31
N LYS A 409 -18.07 -5.74 9.42
CA LYS A 409 -18.84 -5.92 10.64
C LYS A 409 -18.86 -7.37 11.11
N THR A 410 -18.95 -8.34 10.19
CA THR A 410 -18.86 -9.77 10.52
C THR A 410 -17.50 -10.14 11.10
N ALA A 411 -16.42 -9.50 10.63
CA ALA A 411 -15.09 -9.61 11.21
C ALA A 411 -14.91 -8.84 12.54
N GLY A 412 -15.93 -8.08 12.99
CA GLY A 412 -15.89 -7.24 14.18
C GLY A 412 -15.40 -5.80 13.95
N MET A 413 -15.01 -5.44 12.72
CA MET A 413 -14.54 -4.11 12.38
C MET A 413 -15.73 -3.21 11.99
N THR A 414 -16.27 -2.48 12.96
CA THR A 414 -17.36 -1.52 12.77
C THR A 414 -16.91 -0.27 12.00
N GLU A 415 -17.87 0.51 11.53
CA GLU A 415 -17.64 1.77 10.79
C GLU A 415 -16.78 2.78 11.54
N GLU A 416 -16.81 2.74 12.87
CA GLU A 416 -16.03 3.59 13.77
C GLU A 416 -14.52 3.49 13.53
N TRP A 417 -14.05 2.35 13.03
CA TRP A 417 -12.63 2.11 12.76
C TRP A 417 -12.14 2.79 11.48
N TYR A 418 -12.97 2.92 10.46
CA TYR A 418 -12.50 3.25 9.11
C TYR A 418 -13.18 4.46 8.47
N LEU A 419 -14.41 4.80 8.85
CA LEU A 419 -15.06 6.00 8.34
C LEU A 419 -14.34 7.30 8.72
N PRO A 420 -13.77 7.46 9.94
CA PRO A 420 -12.99 8.67 10.26
C PRO A 420 -11.72 8.86 9.42
N LEU A 421 -11.26 7.79 8.76
CA LEU A 421 -10.03 7.76 7.97
C LEU A 421 -10.28 7.91 6.46
N VAL A 422 -11.52 8.20 6.07
CA VAL A 422 -11.85 8.61 4.69
C VAL A 422 -11.49 10.08 4.48
N LYS A 423 -11.28 10.47 3.23
CA LYS A 423 -11.08 11.89 2.91
C LYS A 423 -12.32 12.69 3.37
N PRO A 424 -12.16 13.76 4.17
CA PRO A 424 -13.27 14.63 4.54
C PRO A 424 -13.98 15.13 3.28
N ALA A 425 -15.31 15.16 3.29
CA ALA A 425 -16.06 15.81 2.22
C ALA A 425 -15.65 17.29 2.18
N GLN A 426 -15.15 17.74 1.02
CA GLN A 426 -14.80 19.14 0.77
C GLN A 426 -16.05 20.01 0.66
#